data_AF-A0A971KHB3-F1
#
_entry.id   AF-A0A971KHB3-F1
#
_cell.length_a   1.000
_cell.length_b   1.000
_cell.length_c   1.000
_cell.angle_alpha   90.00
_cell.angle_beta   90.00
_cell.angle_gamma   90.00
#
_symmetry.space_group_name_H-M   'P 1'
#
loop_
_entity.id
_entity.type
_entity.pdbx_description
1 polymer ?
#
loop_
_entity_poly.entity_id
_entity_poly.type
_entity_poly.pdbx_seq_one_letter_code
_entity_poly.pdbx_strand_id
1 'polypeptide(L)' 'MKSLRLKYKTDIGKDFTFSMNYADPTLAEEGGETRVQTAMDAILTQQPFSVTLASCYGAELIDRVVTEIII' A
#
# COMPACT_ATOMS: atom_id res chain seq x y z
N MET A 1 6.93 14.34 -0.94
CA MET A 1 5.57 13.83 -0.57
C MET A 1 5.66 12.33 -0.39
N LYS A 2 5.21 11.77 0.74
CA LYS A 2 5.29 10.32 0.99
C LYS A 2 4.11 9.57 0.38
N SER A 3 4.34 8.32 0.05
CA SER A 3 3.39 7.46 -0.64
C SER A 3 3.42 6.09 -0.03
N LEU A 4 2.26 5.52 0.27
CA LEU A 4 2.19 4.18 0.83
C LEU A 4 1.90 3.20 -0.29
N ARG A 5 2.82 2.28 -0.55
CA ARG A 5 2.63 1.18 -1.50
C ARG A 5 2.37 -0.10 -0.72
N LEU A 6 1.20 -0.70 -0.91
CA LEU A 6 0.85 -1.98 -0.31
C LEU A 6 0.92 -3.08 -1.38
N LYS A 7 1.49 -4.24 -1.02
CA LYS A 7 1.74 -5.35 -1.93
C LYS A 7 1.03 -6.62 -1.50
N TYR A 8 0.33 -7.22 -2.46
CA TYR A 8 -0.46 -8.42 -2.29
C TYR A 8 -0.17 -9.41 -3.40
N LYS A 9 -0.34 -10.70 -3.11
CA LYS A 9 -0.49 -11.74 -4.11
C LYS A 9 -1.96 -11.97 -4.37
N THR A 10 -2.31 -12.12 -5.63
CA THR A 10 -3.64 -12.60 -6.06
C THR A 10 -3.71 -14.12 -5.95
N ASP A 11 -4.93 -14.67 -5.98
CA ASP A 11 -5.20 -16.11 -6.04
C ASP A 11 -4.58 -16.80 -7.27
N ILE A 12 -4.43 -16.07 -8.38
CA ILE A 12 -3.74 -16.52 -9.60
C ILE A 12 -2.21 -16.31 -9.55
N GLY A 13 -1.64 -15.97 -8.39
CA GLY A 13 -0.20 -15.84 -8.16
C GLY A 13 0.45 -14.56 -8.71
N LYS A 14 -0.33 -13.65 -9.30
CA LYS A 14 0.16 -12.35 -9.78
C LYS A 14 0.31 -11.35 -8.63
N ASP A 15 1.26 -10.44 -8.79
CA ASP A 15 1.42 -9.31 -7.87
C ASP A 15 0.33 -8.28 -8.12
N PHE A 16 -0.33 -7.86 -7.03
CA PHE A 16 -1.24 -6.73 -6.99
C PHE A 16 -0.67 -5.69 -6.04
N THR A 17 -0.35 -4.52 -6.57
CA THR A 17 0.16 -3.40 -5.78
C THR A 17 -0.74 -2.22 -5.96
N PHE A 18 -1.17 -1.62 -4.85
CA PHE A 18 -1.84 -0.33 -4.90
C PHE A 18 -1.02 0.71 -4.14
N SER A 19 -1.01 1.93 -4.66
CA SER A 19 -0.24 3.05 -4.10
C SER A 19 -1.18 4.17 -3.72
N MET A 20 -1.08 4.63 -2.48
CA MET A 20 -1.82 5.77 -1.97
C MET A 20 -0.89 6.98 -1.91
N ASN A 21 -1.28 8.05 -2.59
CA ASN A 21 -0.58 9.34 -2.54
C ASN A 21 -0.85 10.01 -1.19
N TYR A 22 0.00 10.95 -0.79
CA TYR A 22 -0.17 11.73 0.45
C TYR A 22 -0.28 10.84 1.71
N ALA A 23 0.64 9.89 1.84
CA ALA A 23 0.70 9.07 3.05
C ALA A 23 0.89 9.97 4.28
N ASP A 24 0.11 9.68 5.33
CA ASP A 24 0.22 10.37 6.62
C ASP A 24 1.67 10.23 7.13
N PRO A 25 2.35 11.35 7.44
CA PRO A 25 3.75 11.31 7.88
C PRO A 25 3.95 10.49 9.17
N THR A 26 2.92 10.38 10.02
CA THR A 26 2.98 9.59 11.26
C THR A 26 3.12 8.09 11.01
N LEU A 27 2.89 7.62 9.78
CA LEU A 27 3.15 6.22 9.41
C LEU A 27 4.65 5.86 9.43
N ALA A 28 5.54 6.85 9.41
CA ALA A 28 6.98 6.64 9.56
C ALA A 28 7.44 6.63 11.03
N GLU A 29 6.53 6.89 11.97
CA GLU A 29 6.81 6.92 13.40
C GLU A 29 6.49 5.56 14.06
N GLU A 30 6.81 5.43 15.34
CA GLU A 30 6.54 4.22 16.12
C GLU A 30 5.05 3.86 16.09
N GLY A 31 4.74 2.60 15.78
CA GLY A 31 3.36 2.11 15.62
C GLY A 31 2.75 2.32 14.23
N GLY A 32 3.42 3.04 13.33
CA GLY A 32 3.01 3.19 11.93
C GLY A 32 2.92 1.84 11.20
N GLU A 33 3.90 0.96 11.41
CA GLU A 33 3.94 -0.39 10.82
C GLU A 33 2.71 -1.23 11.21
N THR A 34 2.31 -1.21 12.49
CA THR A 34 1.13 -1.94 12.98
C THR A 34 -0.16 -1.41 12.35
N ARG A 35 -0.27 -0.09 12.16
CA ARG A 35 -1.41 0.53 11.48
C ARG A 35 -1.46 0.11 10.01
N VAL A 36 -0.32 0.09 9.33
CA VAL A 36 -0.22 -0.38 7.94
C VAL A 36 -0.62 -1.86 7.85
N GLN A 37 -0.09 -2.72 8.71
CA GLN A 37 -0.44 -4.14 8.74
C GLN A 37 -1.94 -4.34 8.98
N THR A 38 -2.52 -3.64 9.95
CA THR A 38 -3.96 -3.69 10.26
C THR A 38 -4.79 -3.31 9.03
N ALA A 39 -4.40 -2.27 8.30
CA ALA A 39 -5.06 -1.89 7.06
C ALA A 39 -4.90 -2.97 5.97
N MET A 40 -3.71 -3.58 5.86
CA MET A 40 -3.48 -4.66 4.90
C MET A 40 -4.35 -5.88 5.17
N ASP A 41 -4.48 -6.29 6.42
CA ASP A 41 -5.32 -7.40 6.86
C ASP A 41 -6.80 -7.11 6.63
N ALA A 42 -7.25 -5.88 6.90
CA ALA A 42 -8.61 -5.45 6.63
C ALA A 42 -8.94 -5.52 5.12
N ILE A 43 -8.02 -5.09 4.26
CA ILE A 43 -8.18 -5.16 2.80
C ILE A 43 -8.22 -6.62 2.32
N LEU A 44 -7.36 -7.48 2.86
CA LEU A 44 -7.35 -8.91 2.55
C LEU A 44 -8.65 -9.59 3.00
N THR A 45 -9.22 -9.16 4.13
CA THR A 45 -10.48 -9.70 4.65
C THR A 45 -11.68 -9.22 3.83
N GLN A 46 -11.72 -7.93 3.47
CA GLN A 46 -12.88 -7.31 2.83
C GLN A 46 -12.90 -7.47 1.31
N GLN A 47 -11.75 -7.76 0.68
CA GLN A 47 -11.63 -7.94 -0.76
C GLN A 47 -12.30 -6.80 -1.57
N PRO A 48 -11.93 -5.52 -1.33
CA PRO A 48 -12.63 -4.38 -1.94
C PRO A 48 -12.36 -4.21 -3.45
N PHE A 49 -11.52 -5.06 -4.04
CA PHE A 49 -11.13 -5.00 -5.44
C PHE A 49 -11.84 -6.09 -6.24
N SER A 50 -11.97 -5.90 -7.55
CA SER A 50 -12.51 -6.92 -8.45
C SER A 50 -11.57 -8.12 -8.66
N VAL A 51 -10.36 -8.08 -8.08
CA VAL A 51 -9.41 -9.20 -8.06
C VAL A 51 -9.39 -9.83 -6.68
N THR A 52 -9.26 -11.15 -6.61
CA THR A 52 -9.12 -11.86 -5.34
C THR A 52 -7.68 -11.75 -4.85
N LEU A 53 -7.49 -11.17 -3.68
CA LEU A 53 -6.22 -11.13 -2.96
C LEU A 53 -6.08 -12.41 -2.12
N ALA A 54 -4.97 -13.13 -2.29
CA ALA A 54 -4.67 -14.35 -1.54
C ALA A 54 -3.82 -14.09 -0.30
N SER A 55 -2.87 -13.14 -0.37
CA SER A 55 -2.04 -12.77 0.78
C SER A 55 -1.44 -11.38 0.63
N CYS A 56 -1.12 -10.75 1.76
CA CYS A 56 -0.24 -9.59 1.81
C CYS A 56 1.21 -10.04 2.07
N TYR A 57 2.19 -9.38 1.44
CA TYR A 57 3.61 -9.74 1.63
C TYR A 57 4.54 -8.54 1.84
N GLY A 58 4.01 -7.31 1.84
CA GLY A 58 4.79 -6.16 2.26
C GLY A 58 4.15 -4.82 1.97
N ALA A 59 4.72 -3.79 2.60
CA ALA A 59 4.37 -2.39 2.39
C ALA A 59 5.64 -1.54 2.37
N GLU A 60 5.59 -0.42 1.64
CA GLU A 60 6.70 0.54 1.57
C GLU A 60 6.17 1.96 1.67
N LEU A 61 6.87 2.79 2.43
CA LEU A 61 6.74 4.24 2.37
C LEU A 61 7.77 4.78 1.39
N ILE A 62 7.29 5.39 0.31
CA ILE A 62 8.10 5.91 -0.77
C ILE A 62 8.09 7.44 -0.72
N ASP A 63 9.26 8.02 -0.49
CA ASP A 63 9.48 9.45 -0.69
C ASP A 63 9.46 9.76 -2.19
N ARG A 64 8.41 10.47 -2.63
CA ARG A 64 8.31 10.95 -4.01
C ARG A 64 8.73 12.42 -4.10
N VAL A 65 9.62 12.65 -5.06
CA VAL A 65 9.86 13.96 -5.68
C VAL A 65 8.97 14.02 -6.91
N VAL A 66 8.05 14.99 -6.93
CA VAL A 66 7.22 15.25 -8.11
C VAL A 66 7.93 16.32 -8.91
N THR A 67 8.34 15.98 -10.14
CA THR A 67 8.83 16.95 -11.11
C THR A 67 7.69 17.22 -12.08
N GLU A 68 7.18 18.44 -12.11
CA GLU A 68 6.21 18.85 -13.12
C GLU A 68 6.87 18.82 -14.50
N ILE A 69 6.26 18.10 -15.44
CA ILE A 69 6.64 18.15 -16.85
C ILE A 69 5.77 19.25 -17.47
N ILE A 70 6.38 20.39 -17.78
CA ILE A 70 5.72 21.45 -18.55
C ILE A 70 5.62 20.95 -20.00
N ILE A 71 4.40 20.73 -20.48
CA ILE A 71 4.08 20.42 -21.88
C ILE A 71 3.44 21.63 -22.57
#